data_AF-A0A7Y2FCF2-F1
#
_entry.id   AF-A0A7Y2FCF2-F1
#
_cell.length_a   1.000
_cell.length_b   1.000
_cell.length_c   1.000
_cell.angle_alpha   90.00
_cell.angle_beta   90.00
_cell.angle_gamma   90.00
#
_symmetry.space_group_name_H-M   'P 1'
#
loop_
_entity.id
_entity.type
_entity.pdbx_description
1 polymer ?
#
loop_
_entity_poly.entity_id
_entity_poly.type
_entity_poly.pdbx_seq_one_letter_code
_entity_poly.pdbx_strand_id
1 'polypeptide(L)'
;MSDDTKDFGDKAKDAFDDAKESAKKAAEEAKEAAGDFNEEAKKTAEEFKEGLKSAGGDNKKILAGILAILFGSLGIHKFILGYNKEGGILLAITLIGYATTCVVVGAFFFWIPGLIGLIEGIIYLSQSDENFYNTYQVGHKPWF
;
A
#
# COMPACT_ATOMS: atom_id res chain seq x y z
N MET A 1 -9.75 -58.22 47.31
CA MET A 1 -10.61 -57.30 46.53
C MET A 1 -10.35 -55.81 46.83
N SER A 2 -9.38 -55.45 47.69
CA SER A 2 -9.09 -54.04 48.04
C SER A 2 -7.77 -53.49 47.49
N ASP A 3 -6.92 -54.34 46.89
CA ASP A 3 -5.63 -53.93 46.32
C ASP A 3 -5.73 -53.59 44.83
N ASP A 4 -6.55 -54.31 44.05
CA ASP A 4 -6.79 -54.01 42.63
C ASP A 4 -7.46 -52.65 42.38
N THR A 5 -8.25 -52.16 43.34
CA THR A 5 -8.93 -50.86 43.25
C THR A 5 -8.02 -49.68 43.58
N LYS A 6 -6.93 -49.89 44.32
CA LYS A 6 -5.92 -48.85 44.59
C LYS A 6 -4.96 -48.69 43.40
N ASP A 7 -4.52 -49.79 42.79
CA ASP A 7 -3.65 -49.77 41.58
C ASP A 7 -4.32 -49.08 40.39
N PHE A 8 -5.63 -49.30 40.22
CA PHE A 8 -6.42 -48.61 39.19
C PHE A 8 -6.58 -47.11 39.47
N GLY A 9 -6.68 -46.72 40.74
CA GLY A 9 -6.82 -45.32 41.14
C GLY A 9 -5.54 -44.52 40.92
N ASP A 10 -4.38 -45.10 41.18
CA ASP A 10 -3.08 -44.44 40.95
C ASP A 10 -2.78 -44.30 39.45
N LYS A 11 -3.00 -45.35 38.64
CA LYS A 11 -2.89 -45.24 37.17
C LYS A 11 -3.85 -44.19 36.57
N ALA A 12 -5.05 -44.09 37.12
CA ALA A 12 -6.02 -43.09 36.68
C ALA A 12 -5.57 -41.66 37.03
N LYS A 13 -4.89 -41.47 38.16
CA LYS A 13 -4.30 -40.18 38.54
C LYS A 13 -3.11 -39.80 37.65
N ASP A 14 -2.19 -40.73 37.42
CA ASP A 14 -1.02 -40.48 36.57
C ASP A 14 -1.45 -40.11 35.14
N ALA A 15 -2.40 -40.87 34.56
CA ALA A 15 -2.93 -40.56 33.24
C ALA A 15 -3.67 -39.20 33.19
N PHE A 16 -4.29 -38.78 34.29
CA PHE A 16 -4.97 -37.49 34.38
C PHE A 16 -3.97 -36.33 34.51
N ASP A 17 -2.89 -36.51 35.28
CA ASP A 17 -1.83 -35.51 35.43
C ASP A 17 -1.03 -35.33 34.12
N ASP A 18 -0.73 -36.41 33.40
CA ASP A 18 -0.11 -36.35 32.06
C ASP A 18 -1.01 -35.64 31.03
N ALA A 19 -2.32 -35.94 31.06
CA ALA A 19 -3.30 -35.26 30.20
C ALA A 19 -3.40 -33.76 30.51
N LYS A 20 -3.26 -33.38 31.79
CA LYS A 20 -3.28 -31.99 32.23
C LYS A 20 -2.00 -31.25 31.82
N GLU A 21 -0.84 -31.88 31.92
CA GLU A 21 0.44 -31.29 31.51
C GLU A 21 0.48 -31.05 30.01
N SER A 22 0.08 -32.03 29.21
CA SER A 22 0.00 -31.90 27.75
C SER A 22 -0.99 -30.82 27.30
N ALA A 23 -2.16 -30.72 27.94
CA ALA A 23 -3.13 -29.65 27.68
C ALA A 23 -2.55 -28.26 28.04
N LYS A 24 -1.79 -28.16 29.13
CA LYS A 24 -1.17 -26.91 29.55
C LYS A 24 -0.10 -26.45 28.56
N LYS A 25 0.70 -27.39 28.05
CA LYS A 25 1.74 -27.12 27.05
C LYS A 25 1.15 -26.66 25.72
N ALA A 26 0.10 -27.33 25.24
CA ALA A 26 -0.62 -26.93 24.04
C ALA A 26 -1.28 -25.54 24.17
N ALA A 27 -1.81 -25.22 25.35
CA ALA A 27 -2.35 -23.90 25.63
C ALA A 27 -1.27 -22.81 25.67
N GLU A 28 -0.07 -23.14 26.15
CA GLU A 28 1.07 -22.20 26.17
C GLU A 28 1.57 -21.91 24.75
N GLU A 29 1.79 -22.95 23.95
CA GLU A 29 2.18 -22.82 22.53
C GLU A 29 1.13 -22.05 21.71
N ALA A 30 -0.16 -22.29 21.95
CA ALA A 30 -1.23 -21.54 21.28
C ALA A 30 -1.24 -20.06 21.68
N LYS A 31 -0.89 -19.75 22.94
CA LYS A 31 -0.86 -18.38 23.46
C LYS A 31 0.38 -17.63 22.95
N GLU A 32 1.50 -18.31 22.83
CA GLU A 32 2.73 -17.80 22.23
C GLU A 32 2.52 -17.50 20.75
N ALA A 33 2.01 -18.46 19.97
CA ALA A 33 1.69 -18.26 18.55
C ALA A 33 0.67 -17.13 18.31
N ALA A 34 -0.33 -17.00 19.19
CA ALA A 34 -1.28 -15.88 19.13
C ALA A 34 -0.64 -14.53 19.49
N GLY A 35 0.35 -14.53 20.39
CA GLY A 35 1.15 -13.36 20.75
C GLY A 35 1.99 -12.88 19.57
N ASP A 36 2.76 -13.78 18.97
CA ASP A 36 3.62 -13.51 17.82
C ASP A 36 2.82 -12.96 16.63
N PHE A 37 1.68 -13.58 16.32
CA PHE A 37 0.81 -13.11 15.25
C PHE A 37 0.24 -11.70 15.52
N ASN A 38 -0.13 -11.40 16.78
CA ASN A 38 -0.61 -10.07 17.15
C ASN A 38 0.51 -9.02 17.05
N GLU A 39 1.73 -9.38 17.42
CA GLU A 39 2.88 -8.49 17.31
C GLU A 39 3.26 -8.22 15.85
N GLU A 40 3.27 -9.23 14.99
CA GLU A 40 3.51 -9.09 13.55
C GLU A 40 2.39 -8.30 12.85
N ALA A 41 1.12 -8.55 13.21
CA ALA A 41 -0.02 -7.78 12.71
C ALA A 41 0.07 -6.31 13.13
N LYS A 42 0.44 -6.01 14.38
CA LYS A 42 0.66 -4.64 14.85
C LYS A 42 1.81 -3.97 14.10
N LYS A 43 2.91 -4.68 13.88
CA LYS A 43 4.06 -4.16 13.15
C LYS A 43 3.69 -3.81 11.70
N THR A 44 2.99 -4.72 11.02
CA THR A 44 2.48 -4.50 9.66
C THR A 44 1.51 -3.32 9.60
N ALA A 45 0.63 -3.18 10.60
CA ALA A 45 -0.30 -2.07 10.68
C ALA A 45 0.41 -0.72 10.90
N GLU A 46 1.42 -0.67 11.77
CA GLU A 46 2.22 0.55 11.99
C GLU A 46 3.04 0.91 10.74
N GLU A 47 3.68 -0.06 10.07
CA GLU A 47 4.41 0.17 8.81
C GLU A 47 3.48 0.70 7.71
N PHE A 48 2.27 0.12 7.57
CA PHE A 48 1.28 0.60 6.62
C PHE A 48 0.80 2.02 6.95
N LYS A 49 0.55 2.30 8.23
CA LYS A 49 0.13 3.61 8.72
C LYS A 49 1.22 4.67 8.50
N GLU A 50 2.48 4.32 8.74
CA GLU A 50 3.62 5.20 8.48
C GLU A 50 3.78 5.47 6.97
N GLY A 51 3.66 4.43 6.14
CA GLY A 51 3.63 4.56 4.69
C GLY A 51 2.49 5.48 4.20
N LEU A 52 1.30 5.35 4.78
CA LEU A 52 0.15 6.20 4.46
C LEU A 52 0.35 7.64 4.94
N LYS A 53 0.98 7.84 6.11
CA LYS A 53 1.31 9.16 6.64
C LYS A 53 2.38 9.86 5.81
N SER A 54 3.36 9.11 5.29
CA SER A 54 4.33 9.60 4.32
C SER A 54 3.66 10.00 3.00
N ALA A 55 2.70 9.20 2.53
CA ALA A 55 1.93 9.50 1.32
C ALA A 55 1.03 10.74 1.44
N GLY A 56 0.55 11.05 2.65
CA GLY A 56 -0.26 12.23 2.97
C GLY A 56 0.53 13.40 3.60
N GLY A 57 1.85 13.28 3.74
CA GLY A 57 2.69 14.31 4.34
C GLY A 57 2.89 15.52 3.42
N ASP A 58 3.67 16.50 3.87
CA ASP A 58 4.05 17.67 3.05
C ASP A 58 4.65 17.27 1.70
N ASN A 59 5.24 16.06 1.64
CA ASN A 59 5.75 15.49 0.41
C ASN A 59 4.66 14.75 -0.40
N LYS A 60 4.05 15.48 -1.34
CA LYS A 60 3.02 14.99 -2.28
C LYS A 60 3.54 13.95 -3.29
N LYS A 61 4.77 13.44 -3.16
CA LYS A 61 5.44 12.53 -4.12
C LYS A 61 4.62 11.28 -4.42
N ILE A 62 4.29 10.52 -3.38
CA ILE A 62 3.58 9.25 -3.53
C ILE A 62 2.19 9.48 -4.13
N LEU A 63 1.48 10.49 -3.62
CA LEU A 63 0.16 10.87 -4.13
C LEU A 63 0.22 11.30 -5.60
N ALA A 64 1.14 12.19 -5.96
CA ALA A 64 1.32 12.65 -7.34
C ALA A 64 1.76 11.51 -8.27
N GLY A 65 2.65 10.63 -7.82
CA GLY A 65 3.14 9.49 -8.60
C GLY A 65 2.05 8.46 -8.89
N ILE A 66 1.28 8.05 -7.88
CA ILE A 66 0.17 7.10 -8.07
C ILE A 66 -0.93 7.70 -8.95
N LEU A 67 -1.28 8.97 -8.74
CA LEU A 67 -2.30 9.64 -9.56
C LEU A 67 -1.83 9.89 -10.98
N ALA A 68 -0.53 10.06 -11.22
CA ALA A 68 0.03 10.15 -12.55
C ALA A 68 -0.06 8.79 -13.29
N ILE A 69 0.09 7.67 -12.58
CA ILE A 69 -0.07 6.34 -13.19
C ILE A 69 -1.54 6.04 -13.51
N LEU A 70 -2.46 6.28 -12.56
CA LEU A 70 -3.86 5.90 -12.71
C LEU A 70 -4.68 6.91 -13.53
N PHE A 71 -4.41 8.20 -13.35
CA PHE A 71 -5.16 9.31 -13.92
C PHE A 71 -4.27 10.31 -14.66
N GLY A 72 -3.11 9.85 -15.14
CA GLY A 72 -2.14 10.66 -15.85
C GLY A 72 -2.67 11.29 -17.13
N SER A 73 -3.53 10.57 -17.85
CA SER A 73 -4.20 11.09 -19.05
C SER A 73 -5.10 12.29 -18.75
N LEU A 74 -5.61 12.42 -17.52
CA LEU A 74 -6.44 13.55 -17.10
C LEU A 74 -5.59 14.71 -16.55
N GLY A 75 -4.30 14.47 -16.25
CA GLY A 75 -3.39 15.47 -15.68
C GLY A 75 -3.63 15.76 -14.19
N ILE A 76 -4.37 14.90 -13.46
CA ILE A 76 -4.75 15.12 -12.04
C ILE A 76 -3.51 15.32 -11.14
N HIS A 77 -2.43 14.58 -11.42
CA HIS A 77 -1.17 14.70 -10.68
C HIS A 77 -0.54 16.09 -10.75
N LYS A 78 -0.79 16.85 -11.82
CA LYS A 78 -0.31 18.24 -11.97
C LYS A 78 -1.06 19.21 -11.06
N PHE A 79 -2.37 19.05 -10.95
CA PHE A 79 -3.21 19.93 -10.13
C PHE A 79 -2.84 19.86 -8.64
N ILE A 80 -2.47 18.66 -8.15
CA ILE A 80 -2.07 18.45 -6.76
C ILE A 80 -0.76 19.16 -6.40
N LEU A 81 0.14 19.28 -7.38
CA LEU A 81 1.40 20.02 -7.25
C LEU A 81 1.24 21.53 -7.48
N GLY A 82 0.01 22.01 -7.76
CA GLY A 82 -0.27 23.42 -8.01
C GLY A 82 -0.10 23.86 -9.47
N TYR A 83 0.21 22.93 -10.38
CA TYR A 83 0.39 23.18 -11.82
C TYR A 83 -0.96 23.21 -12.55
N ASN A 84 -1.82 24.16 -12.17
CA ASN A 84 -3.18 24.27 -12.69
C ASN A 84 -3.21 24.53 -14.20
N LYS A 85 -2.22 25.24 -14.75
CA LYS A 85 -2.16 25.54 -16.19
C LYS A 85 -1.78 24.30 -16.98
N GLU A 86 -0.76 23.59 -16.55
CA GLU A 86 -0.23 22.38 -17.18
C GLU A 86 -1.23 21.24 -17.12
N GLY A 87 -1.84 21.03 -15.94
CA GLY A 87 -2.93 20.07 -15.78
C GLY A 87 -4.11 20.39 -16.68
N GLY A 88 -4.46 21.69 -16.81
CA GLY A 88 -5.51 22.15 -17.72
C GLY A 88 -5.20 21.89 -19.20
N ILE A 89 -3.95 22.10 -19.62
CA ILE A 89 -3.49 21.79 -20.98
C ILE A 89 -3.61 20.28 -21.26
N LEU A 90 -3.13 19.45 -20.32
CA LEU A 90 -3.15 17.99 -20.46
C LEU A 90 -4.60 17.48 -20.56
N LEU A 91 -5.49 18.01 -19.71
CA LEU A 91 -6.92 17.72 -19.76
C LEU A 91 -7.57 18.20 -21.06
N ALA A 92 -7.25 19.40 -21.55
CA ALA A 92 -7.77 19.90 -22.81
C ALA A 92 -7.34 19.05 -24.01
N ILE A 93 -6.06 18.64 -24.05
CA ILE A 93 -5.54 17.73 -25.09
C ILE A 93 -6.27 16.40 -25.05
N THR A 94 -6.49 15.84 -23.86
CA THR A 94 -7.22 14.58 -23.70
C THR A 94 -8.68 14.70 -24.13
N LEU A 95 -9.36 15.80 -23.81
CA LEU A 95 -10.73 16.06 -24.26
C LEU A 95 -10.83 16.26 -25.77
N ILE A 96 -9.91 17.03 -26.38
CA ILE A 96 -9.85 17.22 -27.83
C ILE A 96 -9.51 15.89 -28.52
N GLY A 97 -8.55 15.13 -27.99
CA GLY A 97 -8.20 13.79 -28.48
C GLY A 97 -9.42 12.88 -28.45
N TYR A 98 -10.16 12.86 -27.34
CA TYR A 98 -11.39 12.09 -27.22
C TYR A 98 -12.46 12.55 -28.22
N ALA A 99 -12.73 13.85 -28.32
CA ALA A 99 -13.71 14.42 -29.26
C ALA A 99 -13.33 14.17 -30.74
N THR A 100 -12.04 14.14 -31.06
CA THR A 100 -11.53 13.90 -32.41
C THR A 100 -11.26 12.43 -32.69
N THR A 101 -11.53 11.50 -31.75
CA THR A 101 -11.37 10.04 -31.94
C THR A 101 -12.16 9.51 -33.13
N CYS A 102 -13.29 10.14 -33.47
CA CYS A 102 -14.09 9.82 -34.65
C CYS A 102 -13.36 10.13 -35.98
N VAL A 103 -12.33 10.96 -35.96
CA VAL A 103 -11.44 11.25 -37.08
C VAL A 103 -10.17 10.42 -36.90
N VAL A 104 -9.61 9.88 -37.99
CA VAL A 104 -8.39 9.05 -37.98
C VAL A 104 -7.26 9.67 -37.14
N VAL A 105 -7.16 11.00 -37.11
CA VAL A 105 -6.18 11.75 -36.32
C VAL A 105 -6.34 11.53 -34.81
N GLY A 106 -7.55 11.56 -34.25
CA GLY A 106 -7.72 11.38 -32.80
C GLY A 106 -7.32 9.98 -32.33
N ALA A 107 -7.58 8.96 -33.15
CA ALA A 107 -7.20 7.58 -32.86
C ALA A 107 -5.67 7.39 -32.73
N PHE A 108 -4.87 8.16 -33.48
CA PHE A 108 -3.41 8.08 -33.42
C PHE A 108 -2.77 8.91 -32.30
N PHE A 109 -3.45 9.87 -31.69
CA PHE A 109 -2.86 10.78 -30.69
C PHE A 109 -3.46 10.62 -29.28
N PHE A 110 -4.59 9.92 -29.11
CA PHE A 110 -5.30 9.76 -27.84
C PHE A 110 -4.48 9.13 -26.70
N TRP A 111 -3.49 8.29 -27.00
CA TRP A 111 -2.68 7.56 -26.03
C TRP A 111 -1.49 8.38 -25.48
N ILE A 112 -1.13 9.50 -26.14
CA ILE A 112 0.02 10.34 -25.77
C ILE A 112 -0.10 10.92 -24.36
N PRO A 113 -1.23 11.53 -23.95
CA PRO A 113 -1.38 12.06 -22.60
C PRO A 113 -1.24 10.98 -21.51
N GLY A 114 -1.73 9.76 -21.77
CA GLY A 114 -1.58 8.63 -20.85
C GLY A 114 -0.12 8.20 -20.67
N LEU A 115 0.65 8.17 -21.77
CA LEU A 115 2.09 7.88 -21.72
C LEU A 115 2.88 8.94 -20.95
N ILE A 116 2.58 10.22 -21.18
CA ILE A 116 3.24 11.31 -20.45
C ILE A 116 2.99 11.17 -18.95
N GLY A 117 1.74 10.96 -18.54
CA GLY A 117 1.39 10.72 -17.15
C GLY A 117 2.05 9.47 -16.55
N LEU A 118 2.13 8.37 -17.30
CA LEU A 118 2.81 7.16 -16.85
C LEU A 118 4.31 7.40 -16.61
N ILE A 119 5.00 8.05 -17.56
CA ILE A 119 6.43 8.36 -17.44
C ILE A 119 6.67 9.28 -16.24
N GLU A 120 5.86 10.34 -16.08
CA GLU A 120 5.96 11.23 -14.93
C GLU A 120 5.68 10.53 -13.61
N GLY A 121 4.69 9.63 -13.57
CA GLY A 121 4.42 8.83 -12.38
C GLY A 121 5.60 7.95 -11.97
N ILE A 122 6.27 7.31 -12.93
CA ILE A 122 7.48 6.53 -12.67
C ILE A 122 8.60 7.45 -12.18
N ILE A 123 8.82 8.62 -12.80
CA ILE A 123 9.85 9.57 -12.38
C ILE A 123 9.62 10.04 -10.94
N TYR A 124 8.37 10.40 -10.61
CA TYR A 124 8.02 10.88 -9.27
C TYR A 124 8.27 9.79 -8.21
N LEU A 125 7.88 8.55 -8.49
CA LEU A 125 8.10 7.43 -7.56
C LEU A 125 9.56 6.97 -7.49
N SER A 126 10.34 7.21 -8.54
CA SER A 126 11.75 6.80 -8.62
C SER A 126 12.73 7.82 -8.03
N GLN A 127 12.28 9.05 -7.75
CA GLN A 127 13.10 10.06 -7.07
C GLN A 127 13.05 9.94 -5.54
N SER A 128 14.14 10.39 -4.90
CA SER A 128 14.14 10.61 -3.45
C SER A 128 13.16 11.72 -3.06
N ASP A 129 12.62 11.65 -1.84
CA ASP A 129 11.65 12.63 -1.33
C ASP A 129 12.17 14.06 -1.40
N GLU A 130 13.44 14.27 -1.04
CA GLU A 130 14.09 15.58 -1.09
C GLU A 130 14.23 16.11 -2.52
N ASN A 131 14.67 15.27 -3.47
CA ASN A 131 14.78 15.68 -4.86
C ASN A 131 13.42 16.03 -5.46
N PHE A 132 12.38 15.23 -5.14
CA PHE A 132 11.03 15.51 -5.59
C PHE A 132 10.53 16.85 -5.05
N TYR A 133 10.70 17.09 -3.75
CA TYR A 133 10.26 18.31 -3.10
C TYR A 133 10.95 19.55 -3.70
N ASN A 134 12.28 19.51 -3.82
CA ASN A 134 13.05 20.61 -4.37
C ASN A 134 12.74 20.86 -5.86
N THR A 135 12.49 19.80 -6.64
CA THR A 135 12.26 19.92 -8.09
C THR A 135 10.82 20.32 -8.42
N TYR A 136 9.84 19.65 -7.82
CA TYR A 136 8.44 19.73 -8.22
C TYR A 136 7.53 20.45 -7.24
N GLN A 137 7.95 20.72 -6.00
CA GLN A 137 7.17 21.56 -5.10
C GLN A 137 7.76 22.97 -4.97
N VAL A 138 9.08 23.08 -4.77
CA VAL A 138 9.77 24.38 -4.63
C VAL A 138 10.21 24.91 -5.99
N GLY A 139 10.87 24.09 -6.79
CA GLY A 139 11.43 24.46 -8.09
C GLY A 139 10.40 24.59 -9.22
N HIS A 140 9.15 24.21 -8.96
CA HIS A 140 8.03 24.32 -9.89
C HIS A 140 8.29 23.77 -11.31
N LYS A 141 8.94 22.60 -11.44
CA LYS A 141 9.21 21.98 -12.73
C LYS A 141 7.93 21.40 -13.38
N PRO A 142 7.41 21.99 -14.47
CA PRO A 142 6.07 21.68 -14.98
C PRO A 142 5.97 20.37 -15.76
N TRP A 143 7.05 19.88 -16.37
CA TRP A 143 7.09 18.65 -17.17
C TRP A 143 8.41 17.93 -16.95
N PHE A 144 8.39 16.58 -16.95
CA PHE A 144 9.54 15.66 -16.79
C PHE A 144 10.73 16.29 -16.08
#